data_AF-A0A955C557-F1
#
_entry.id   AF-A0A955C557-F1
#
_cell.length_a   1.000
_cell.length_b   1.000
_cell.length_c   1.000
_cell.angle_alpha   90.00
_cell.angle_beta   90.00
_cell.angle_gamma   90.00
#
_symmetry.space_group_name_H-M   'P 1'
#
loop_
_entity.id
_entity.type
_entity.pdbx_description
1 polymer ?
#
loop_
_entity_poly.entity_id
_entity_poly.type
_entity_poly.pdbx_seq_one_letter_code
_entity_poly.pdbx_strand_id
1 'polypeptide(L)'
;MEGISRFVNCWPGLPQLWLQGSWAGLALAIGFSALANVLLLGSFVWTEWLSQQVLWGGWTALVLIWGASWFFTEKWEQLFAASQITRAELRDRVYREAQVEYLQGNWRDAELKLNRLLSECVKDVDARLMLATLKRRTGRLSEAREHLDLLQRCEASAKWRQEIEVEFAKIQRLVNESKSSEKIKSDELLSNSEAA
;
A
#
# COMPACT_ATOMS: atom_id res chain seq x y z
N MET A 1 21.09 20.51 5.72
CA MET A 1 20.30 20.74 4.48
C MET A 1 18.87 21.12 4.85
N GLU A 2 18.67 22.22 5.57
CA GLU A 2 17.35 22.63 6.12
C GLU A 2 16.66 23.74 5.29
N GLY A 3 17.38 24.35 4.34
CA GLY A 3 16.89 25.49 3.56
C GLY A 3 15.98 25.16 2.38
N ILE A 4 16.02 23.92 1.87
CA ILE A 4 15.27 23.52 0.66
C ILE A 4 13.79 23.19 0.99
N SER A 5 13.51 22.78 2.24
CA SER A 5 12.17 22.38 2.69
C SER A 5 11.15 23.53 2.67
N ARG A 6 11.58 24.78 2.89
CA ARG A 6 10.66 25.93 2.97
C ARG A 6 10.07 26.33 1.62
N PHE A 7 10.80 26.16 0.51
CA PHE A 7 10.33 26.53 -0.81
C PHE A 7 9.32 25.54 -1.39
N VAL A 8 9.38 24.26 -0.99
CA VAL A 8 8.41 23.23 -1.38
C VAL A 8 7.02 23.49 -0.77
N ASN A 9 6.96 24.20 0.36
CA ASN A 9 5.71 24.60 1.02
C ASN A 9 5.03 25.83 0.39
N CYS A 10 5.63 26.48 -0.60
CA CYS A 10 4.97 27.58 -1.31
C CYS A 10 3.90 27.12 -2.31
N TRP A 11 3.79 25.82 -2.57
CA TRP A 11 2.75 25.26 -3.44
C TRP A 11 1.76 24.42 -2.62
N PRO A 12 0.52 24.90 -2.43
CA PRO A 12 -0.49 24.13 -1.69
C PRO A 12 -0.75 22.80 -2.39
N GLY A 13 -0.61 21.69 -1.65
CA GLY A 13 -0.88 20.32 -2.13
C GLY A 13 0.32 19.55 -2.70
N LEU A 14 1.49 20.18 -2.90
CA LEU A 14 2.67 19.51 -3.47
C LEU A 14 3.38 18.54 -2.47
N PRO A 15 3.52 18.86 -1.18
CA PRO A 15 4.09 17.91 -0.19
C PRO A 15 3.19 16.68 0.01
N GLN A 16 1.87 16.88 -0.04
CA GLN A 16 0.85 15.87 0.21
C GLN A 16 0.69 14.89 -0.98
N LEU A 17 1.05 15.34 -2.18
CA LEU A 17 1.12 14.51 -3.38
C LEU A 17 2.37 13.61 -3.36
N TRP A 18 3.51 14.18 -2.99
CA TRP A 18 4.81 13.52 -3.18
C TRP A 18 5.15 12.49 -2.10
N LEU A 19 4.57 12.61 -0.90
CA LEU A 19 4.85 11.69 0.21
C LEU A 19 3.79 10.60 0.45
N GLN A 20 2.54 10.74 -0.03
CA GLN A 20 1.45 9.82 0.36
C GLN A 20 0.48 9.39 -0.77
N GLY A 21 0.68 9.84 -2.03
CA GLY A 21 -0.12 9.35 -3.17
C GLY A 21 -1.63 9.65 -3.08
N SER A 22 -2.01 10.78 -2.47
CA SER A 22 -3.42 11.14 -2.28
C SER A 22 -4.05 11.78 -3.54
N TRP A 23 -5.13 11.17 -4.06
CA TRP A 23 -5.88 11.65 -5.22
C TRP A 23 -6.58 13.00 -4.97
N ALA A 24 -6.89 13.32 -3.71
CA ALA A 24 -7.50 14.58 -3.33
C ALA A 24 -6.56 15.78 -3.53
N GLY A 25 -5.26 15.63 -3.21
CA GLY A 25 -4.26 16.66 -3.48
C GLY A 25 -4.05 16.92 -4.96
N LEU A 26 -4.10 15.85 -5.78
CA LEU A 26 -4.05 15.95 -7.25
C LEU A 26 -5.27 16.71 -7.80
N ALA A 27 -6.48 16.33 -7.36
CA ALA A 27 -7.72 16.97 -7.79
C ALA A 27 -7.76 18.46 -7.43
N LEU A 28 -7.28 18.82 -6.24
CA LEU A 28 -7.16 20.21 -5.80
C LEU A 28 -6.16 21.00 -6.67
N ALA A 29 -4.98 20.43 -6.93
CA ALA A 29 -3.95 21.08 -7.76
C ALA A 29 -4.41 21.29 -9.21
N ILE A 30 -5.08 20.30 -9.79
CA ILE A 30 -5.67 20.39 -11.13
C ILE A 30 -6.80 21.41 -11.13
N GLY A 31 -7.69 21.39 -10.13
CA GLY A 31 -8.80 22.34 -10.01
C GLY A 31 -8.32 23.79 -9.88
N PHE A 32 -7.31 24.03 -9.03
CA PHE A 32 -6.70 25.35 -8.87
C PHE A 32 -6.03 25.82 -10.17
N SER A 33 -5.26 24.95 -10.83
CA SER A 33 -4.60 25.27 -12.10
C SER A 33 -5.61 25.58 -13.21
N ALA A 34 -6.66 24.76 -13.35
CA ALA A 34 -7.73 24.98 -14.33
C ALA A 34 -8.47 26.30 -14.06
N LEU A 35 -8.81 26.58 -12.80
CA LEU A 35 -9.50 27.81 -12.41
C LEU A 35 -8.63 29.05 -12.65
N ALA A 36 -7.34 28.99 -12.30
CA ALA A 36 -6.39 30.06 -12.56
C ALA A 36 -6.20 30.32 -14.06
N ASN A 37 -6.10 29.26 -14.88
CA ASN A 37 -6.00 29.38 -16.33
C ASN A 37 -7.26 30.01 -16.96
N VAL A 38 -8.45 29.62 -16.51
CA VAL A 38 -9.72 30.20 -16.98
C VAL A 38 -9.82 31.68 -16.59
N LEU A 39 -9.42 32.04 -15.37
CA LEU A 39 -9.38 33.43 -14.90
C LEU A 39 -8.38 34.28 -15.69
N LEU A 40 -7.21 33.73 -16.04
CA LEU A 40 -6.21 34.41 -16.87
C LEU A 40 -6.72 34.62 -18.30
N LEU A 41 -7.31 33.60 -18.93
CA LEU A 41 -7.90 33.71 -20.27
C LEU A 41 -9.06 34.71 -20.30
N GLY A 42 -9.92 34.68 -19.27
CA GLY A 42 -11.01 35.64 -19.09
C GLY A 42 -10.53 37.08 -18.88
N SER A 43 -9.37 37.28 -18.24
CA SER A 43 -8.82 38.62 -17.97
C SER A 43 -8.07 39.22 -19.16
N PHE A 44 -7.44 38.40 -20.02
CA PHE A 44 -6.55 38.89 -21.09
C PHE A 44 -7.07 38.66 -22.52
N VAL A 45 -7.89 37.63 -22.75
CA VAL A 45 -8.32 37.23 -24.12
C VAL A 45 -9.80 37.49 -24.35
N TRP A 46 -10.65 37.35 -23.32
CA TRP A 46 -12.11 37.48 -23.42
C TRP A 46 -12.70 38.62 -22.58
N THR A 47 -12.10 39.80 -22.69
CA THR A 47 -12.54 41.01 -21.97
C THR A 47 -13.94 41.50 -22.38
N GLU A 48 -14.43 41.16 -23.57
CA GLU A 48 -15.77 41.55 -24.04
C GLU A 48 -16.90 40.59 -23.63
N TRP A 49 -16.57 39.33 -23.29
CA TRP A 49 -17.56 38.28 -23.03
C TRP A 49 -17.81 38.06 -21.52
N LEU A 50 -16.88 38.50 -20.66
CA LEU A 50 -16.98 38.36 -19.21
C LEU A 50 -17.12 39.72 -18.53
N SER A 51 -18.16 39.86 -17.72
CA SER A 51 -18.37 41.07 -16.93
C SER A 51 -17.22 41.24 -15.92
N GLN A 52 -16.75 42.48 -15.76
CA GLN A 52 -15.71 42.84 -14.80
C GLN A 52 -16.02 42.31 -13.39
N GLN A 53 -17.29 42.30 -12.98
CA GLN A 53 -17.74 41.84 -11.66
C GLN A 53 -17.53 40.33 -11.46
N VAL A 54 -17.68 39.53 -12.52
CA VAL A 54 -17.46 38.08 -12.49
C VAL A 54 -15.97 37.76 -12.35
N LEU A 55 -15.10 38.53 -13.03
CA LEU A 55 -13.64 38.38 -12.90
C LEU A 55 -13.17 38.72 -11.49
N TRP A 56 -13.61 39.86 -10.93
CA TRP A 56 -13.30 40.21 -9.54
C TRP A 56 -13.83 39.15 -8.58
N GLY A 57 -15.07 38.68 -8.74
CA GLY A 57 -15.64 37.59 -7.94
C GLY A 57 -14.81 36.31 -7.99
N GLY A 58 -14.37 35.90 -9.18
CA GLY A 58 -13.53 34.73 -9.38
C GLY A 58 -12.13 34.88 -8.75
N TRP A 59 -11.48 36.04 -8.90
CA TRP A 59 -10.21 36.34 -8.22
C TRP A 59 -10.36 36.35 -6.69
N THR A 60 -11.46 36.93 -6.18
CA THR A 60 -11.72 36.97 -4.73
C THR A 60 -11.97 35.55 -4.20
N ALA A 61 -12.74 34.73 -4.92
CA ALA A 61 -12.95 33.33 -4.58
C ALA A 61 -11.63 32.54 -4.63
N LEU A 62 -10.78 32.78 -5.63
CA LEU A 62 -9.48 32.13 -5.75
C LEU A 62 -8.57 32.47 -4.55
N VAL A 63 -8.48 33.76 -4.18
CA VAL A 63 -7.69 34.21 -3.02
C VAL A 63 -8.29 33.68 -1.70
N LEU A 64 -9.61 33.62 -1.59
CA LEU A 64 -10.28 33.05 -0.42
C LEU A 64 -10.05 31.54 -0.32
N ILE A 65 -10.12 30.79 -1.42
CA ILE A 65 -9.81 29.35 -1.46
C ILE A 65 -8.33 29.13 -1.15
N TRP A 66 -7.45 29.99 -1.67
CA TRP A 66 -6.01 29.91 -1.41
C TRP A 66 -5.67 30.20 0.05
N GLY A 67 -6.24 31.27 0.63
CA GLY A 67 -6.09 31.62 2.04
C GLY A 67 -6.76 30.61 2.97
N ALA A 68 -7.94 30.10 2.61
CA ALA A 68 -8.61 29.03 3.32
C ALA A 68 -7.76 27.75 3.26
N SER A 69 -7.18 27.39 2.11
CA SER A 69 -6.25 26.27 2.02
C SER A 69 -5.10 26.45 3.02
N TRP A 70 -4.46 27.62 3.07
CA TRP A 70 -3.40 27.90 4.03
C TRP A 70 -3.84 27.73 5.50
N PHE A 71 -5.02 28.24 5.85
CA PHE A 71 -5.53 28.23 7.22
C PHE A 71 -6.11 26.87 7.64
N PHE A 72 -6.68 26.12 6.71
CA PHE A 72 -7.27 24.81 6.93
C PHE A 72 -6.25 23.67 6.79
N THR A 73 -5.12 23.87 6.08
CA THR A 73 -4.04 22.88 5.94
C THR A 73 -3.56 22.38 7.30
N GLU A 74 -3.28 23.26 8.26
CA GLU A 74 -2.77 22.80 9.57
C GLU A 74 -3.77 21.94 10.34
N LYS A 75 -5.06 22.31 10.36
CA LYS A 75 -6.07 21.57 11.12
C LYS A 75 -6.58 20.32 10.42
N TRP A 76 -6.69 20.33 9.10
CA TRP A 76 -7.14 19.18 8.32
C TRP A 76 -6.05 18.13 8.20
N GLU A 77 -4.78 18.53 8.00
CA GLU A 77 -3.67 17.58 8.03
C GLU A 77 -3.54 16.93 9.41
N GLN A 78 -3.75 17.66 10.51
CA GLN A 78 -3.71 17.08 11.86
C GLN A 78 -4.82 16.04 12.09
N LEU A 79 -6.06 16.30 11.64
CA LEU A 79 -7.16 15.34 11.81
C LEU A 79 -6.96 14.10 10.93
N PHE A 80 -6.56 14.27 9.67
CA PHE A 80 -6.25 13.14 8.80
C PHE A 80 -5.02 12.37 9.30
N ALA A 81 -3.94 13.05 9.69
CA ALA A 81 -2.75 12.42 10.26
C ALA A 81 -3.07 11.68 11.56
N ALA A 82 -3.86 12.28 12.47
CA ALA A 82 -4.31 11.61 13.69
C ALA A 82 -5.10 10.34 13.37
N SER A 83 -6.04 10.40 12.41
CA SER A 83 -6.81 9.23 11.98
C SER A 83 -5.93 8.13 11.36
N GLN A 84 -4.87 8.50 10.64
CA GLN A 84 -3.91 7.57 10.05
C GLN A 84 -2.99 6.95 11.09
N ILE A 85 -2.53 7.74 12.06
CA ILE A 85 -1.76 7.26 13.21
C ILE A 85 -2.58 6.22 13.98
N THR A 86 -3.84 6.51 14.30
CA THR A 86 -4.73 5.56 14.99
C THR A 86 -4.93 4.27 14.19
N ARG A 87 -5.08 4.35 12.86
CA ARG A 87 -5.19 3.16 12.00
C ARG A 87 -3.90 2.35 11.95
N ALA A 88 -2.74 3.00 11.88
CA ALA A 88 -1.44 2.34 11.92
C ALA A 88 -1.21 1.64 13.26
N GLU A 89 -1.52 2.31 14.38
CA GLU A 89 -1.42 1.73 15.72
C GLU A 89 -2.34 0.52 15.90
N LEU A 90 -3.57 0.57 15.37
CA LEU A 90 -4.50 -0.56 15.42
C LEU A 90 -3.95 -1.75 14.63
N ARG A 91 -3.41 -1.50 13.43
CA ARG A 91 -2.77 -2.54 12.59
C ARG A 91 -1.59 -3.18 13.31
N ASP A 92 -0.72 -2.38 13.92
CA ASP A 92 0.45 -2.87 14.66
C ASP A 92 0.04 -3.69 15.90
N ARG A 93 -1.09 -3.37 16.54
CA ARG A 93 -1.65 -4.18 17.63
C ARG A 93 -2.14 -5.53 17.12
N VAL A 94 -2.96 -5.54 16.07
CA VAL A 94 -3.48 -6.80 15.48
C VAL A 94 -2.34 -7.67 14.96
N TYR A 95 -1.30 -7.07 14.38
CA TYR A 95 -0.12 -7.82 13.92
C TYR A 95 0.63 -8.46 15.08
N ARG A 96 0.87 -7.71 16.17
CA ARG A 96 1.47 -8.27 17.39
C ARG A 96 0.64 -9.39 18.00
N GLU A 97 -0.69 -9.25 18.03
CA GLU A 97 -1.57 -10.32 18.47
C GLU A 97 -1.44 -11.57 17.59
N ALA A 98 -1.38 -11.41 16.26
CA ALA A 98 -1.16 -12.53 15.35
C ALA A 98 0.19 -13.22 15.60
N GLN A 99 1.25 -12.46 15.90
CA GLN A 99 2.55 -13.01 16.29
C GLN A 99 2.48 -13.84 17.57
N VAL A 100 1.77 -13.35 18.59
CA VAL A 100 1.57 -14.11 19.83
C VAL A 100 0.88 -15.44 19.56
N GLU A 101 -0.21 -15.45 18.79
CA GLU A 101 -0.90 -16.69 18.42
C GLU A 101 -0.01 -17.65 17.63
N TYR A 102 0.79 -17.12 16.70
CA TYR A 102 1.74 -17.91 15.92
C TYR A 102 2.80 -18.56 16.82
N LEU A 103 3.32 -17.83 17.81
CA LEU A 103 4.30 -18.35 18.74
C LEU A 103 3.70 -19.38 19.70
N GLN A 104 2.42 -19.22 20.07
CA GLN A 104 1.69 -20.19 20.90
C GLN A 104 1.27 -21.45 20.13
N GLY A 105 1.38 -21.46 18.80
CA GLY A 105 0.98 -22.59 17.96
C GLY A 105 -0.48 -22.57 17.51
N ASN A 106 -1.21 -21.49 17.78
CA ASN A 106 -2.59 -21.29 17.38
C ASN A 106 -2.66 -20.83 15.91
N TRP A 107 -2.31 -21.72 14.97
CA TRP A 107 -2.17 -21.40 13.54
C TRP A 107 -3.44 -20.78 12.93
N ARG A 108 -4.61 -21.29 13.32
CA ARG A 108 -5.89 -20.83 12.77
C ARG A 108 -6.22 -19.41 13.19
N ASP A 109 -5.96 -19.05 14.44
CA ASP A 109 -6.24 -17.72 14.96
C ASP A 109 -5.23 -16.68 14.45
N ALA A 110 -3.96 -17.09 14.32
CA ALA A 110 -2.94 -16.27 13.66
C ALA A 110 -3.32 -15.98 12.19
N GLU A 111 -3.75 -17.01 11.45
CA GLU A 111 -4.18 -16.88 10.06
C GLU A 111 -5.39 -15.95 9.91
N LEU A 112 -6.41 -16.08 10.78
CA LEU A 112 -7.58 -15.20 10.76
C LEU A 112 -7.19 -13.74 10.98
N LYS A 113 -6.31 -13.46 11.96
CA LYS A 113 -5.82 -12.11 12.24
C LYS A 113 -5.01 -11.54 11.06
N LEU A 114 -4.12 -12.34 10.46
CA LEU A 114 -3.34 -11.92 9.29
C LEU A 114 -4.21 -11.66 8.06
N ASN A 115 -5.22 -12.49 7.79
CA ASN A 115 -6.16 -12.26 6.69
C ASN A 115 -6.99 -10.99 6.90
N ARG A 116 -7.38 -10.70 8.14
CA ARG A 116 -8.05 -9.43 8.48
C ARG A 116 -7.15 -8.22 8.23
N LEU A 117 -5.86 -8.32 8.55
CA LEU A 117 -4.91 -7.24 8.24
C LEU A 117 -4.79 -7.03 6.72
N LEU A 118 -4.72 -8.12 5.96
CA LEU A 118 -4.56 -8.05 4.51
C LEU A 118 -5.85 -7.61 3.78
N SER A 119 -7.03 -7.78 4.37
CA SER A 119 -8.27 -7.21 3.81
C SER A 119 -8.34 -5.70 3.97
N GLU A 120 -7.71 -5.16 5.03
CA GLU A 120 -7.59 -3.71 5.25
C GLU A 120 -6.41 -3.11 4.46
N CYS A 121 -5.28 -3.81 4.38
CA CYS A 121 -4.09 -3.39 3.65
C CYS A 121 -3.47 -4.55 2.86
N VAL A 122 -3.88 -4.67 1.59
CA VAL A 122 -3.37 -5.70 0.67
C VAL A 122 -1.86 -5.59 0.44
N LYS A 123 -1.25 -4.43 0.69
CA LYS A 123 0.19 -4.18 0.46
C LYS A 123 1.06 -4.38 1.71
N ASP A 124 0.48 -4.83 2.83
CA ASP A 124 1.26 -5.09 4.03
C ASP A 124 2.21 -6.28 3.83
N VAL A 125 3.50 -5.96 3.70
CA VAL A 125 4.56 -6.95 3.42
C VAL A 125 4.79 -7.85 4.61
N ASP A 126 4.79 -7.30 5.83
CA ASP A 126 5.11 -8.03 7.06
C ASP A 126 4.02 -9.07 7.36
N ALA A 127 2.74 -8.66 7.22
CA ALA A 127 1.61 -9.56 7.38
C ALA A 127 1.60 -10.67 6.32
N ARG A 128 1.87 -10.32 5.04
CA ARG A 128 1.87 -11.31 3.95
C ARG A 128 3.03 -12.30 4.05
N LEU A 129 4.22 -11.86 4.44
CA LEU A 129 5.39 -12.73 4.62
C LEU A 129 5.15 -13.72 5.78
N MET A 130 4.56 -13.23 6.87
CA MET A 130 4.19 -14.07 8.01
C MET A 130 3.11 -15.10 7.62
N LEU A 131 2.11 -14.69 6.83
CA LEU A 131 1.09 -15.61 6.33
C LEU A 131 1.69 -16.69 5.43
N ALA A 132 2.60 -16.35 4.52
CA ALA A 132 3.31 -17.32 3.69
C ALA A 132 4.10 -18.34 4.53
N THR A 133 4.79 -17.87 5.58
CA THR A 133 5.51 -18.73 6.53
C THR A 133 4.57 -19.70 7.26
N LEU A 134 3.40 -19.21 7.69
CA LEU A 134 2.37 -20.02 8.34
C LEU A 134 1.79 -21.08 7.39
N LYS A 135 1.50 -20.70 6.15
CA LYS A 135 1.01 -21.63 5.10
C LYS A 135 2.02 -22.73 4.82
N ARG A 136 3.31 -22.39 4.70
CA ARG A 136 4.39 -23.37 4.58
C ARG A 136 4.43 -24.33 5.77
N ARG A 137 4.36 -23.80 7.00
CA ARG A 137 4.40 -24.61 8.23
C ARG A 137 3.21 -25.56 8.36
N THR A 138 2.05 -25.16 7.84
CA THR A 138 0.82 -25.99 7.83
C THR A 138 0.73 -26.91 6.60
N GLY A 139 1.78 -27.00 5.78
CA GLY A 139 1.84 -27.89 4.60
C GLY A 139 1.10 -27.36 3.37
N ARG A 140 0.49 -26.17 3.44
CA ARG A 140 -0.22 -25.52 2.33
C ARG A 140 0.77 -24.78 1.42
N LEU A 141 1.61 -25.55 0.72
CA LEU A 141 2.76 -25.04 -0.03
C LEU A 141 2.36 -24.22 -1.27
N SER A 142 1.24 -24.55 -1.92
CA SER A 142 0.71 -23.79 -3.07
C SER A 142 0.33 -22.37 -2.67
N GLU A 143 -0.52 -22.24 -1.65
CA GLU A 143 -0.95 -20.93 -1.11
C GLU A 143 0.23 -20.12 -0.58
N ALA A 144 1.19 -20.77 0.07
CA ALA A 144 2.41 -20.11 0.52
C ALA A 144 3.18 -19.48 -0.65
N ARG A 145 3.31 -20.21 -1.77
CA ARG A 145 3.99 -19.73 -2.97
C ARG A 145 3.26 -18.55 -3.60
N GLU A 146 1.94 -18.61 -3.70
CA GLU A 146 1.13 -17.52 -4.25
C GLU A 146 1.33 -16.20 -3.50
N HIS A 147 1.38 -16.26 -2.16
CA HIS A 147 1.64 -15.08 -1.35
C HIS A 147 3.05 -14.51 -1.57
N LEU A 148 4.07 -15.37 -1.75
CA LEU A 148 5.44 -14.91 -2.03
C LEU A 148 5.58 -14.34 -3.45
N ASP A 149 4.88 -14.90 -4.45
CA ASP A 149 4.84 -14.36 -5.82
C ASP A 149 4.26 -12.94 -5.83
N LEU A 150 3.21 -12.71 -5.03
CA LEU A 150 2.65 -11.36 -4.86
C LEU A 150 3.64 -10.40 -4.19
N LEU A 151 4.46 -10.87 -3.24
CA LEU A 151 5.47 -10.04 -2.57
C LEU A 151 6.60 -9.60 -3.49
N GLN A 152 7.04 -10.46 -4.42
CA GLN A 152 8.07 -10.08 -5.40
C GLN A 152 7.65 -8.91 -6.29
N ARG A 153 6.34 -8.73 -6.52
CA ARG A 153 5.78 -7.66 -7.34
C ARG A 153 5.60 -6.35 -6.57
N CYS A 154 5.76 -6.35 -5.25
CA CYS A 154 5.59 -5.16 -4.42
C CYS A 154 6.93 -4.45 -4.19
N GLU A 155 7.07 -3.20 -4.61
CA GLU A 155 8.31 -2.42 -4.36
C GLU A 155 8.66 -2.28 -2.87
N ALA A 156 7.64 -2.22 -2.01
CA ALA A 156 7.80 -2.17 -0.56
C ALA A 156 8.47 -3.42 0.04
N SER A 157 8.58 -4.52 -0.71
CA SER A 157 9.23 -5.76 -0.26
C SER A 157 10.75 -5.72 -0.34
N ALA A 158 11.33 -4.63 -0.89
CA ALA A 158 12.78 -4.48 -1.06
C ALA A 158 13.58 -4.73 0.23
N LYS A 159 13.06 -4.30 1.39
CA LYS A 159 13.67 -4.52 2.71
C LYS A 159 13.78 -6.01 3.06
N TRP A 160 12.80 -6.81 2.64
CA TRP A 160 12.61 -8.21 3.02
C TRP A 160 12.99 -9.19 1.89
N ARG A 161 13.76 -8.72 0.90
CA ARG A 161 14.09 -9.49 -0.30
C ARG A 161 14.81 -10.80 0.05
N GLN A 162 15.77 -10.72 0.97
CA GLN A 162 16.53 -11.89 1.42
C GLN A 162 15.62 -12.93 2.09
N GLU A 163 14.72 -12.50 2.97
CA GLU A 163 13.77 -13.38 3.64
C GLU A 163 12.81 -14.04 2.65
N ILE A 164 12.34 -13.29 1.65
CA ILE A 164 11.46 -13.82 0.60
C ILE A 164 12.17 -14.90 -0.21
N GLU A 165 13.42 -14.66 -0.64
CA GLU A 165 14.22 -15.64 -1.38
C GLU A 165 14.47 -16.91 -0.57
N VAL A 166 14.80 -16.75 0.72
CA VAL A 166 14.98 -17.87 1.65
C VAL A 166 13.70 -18.68 1.81
N GLU A 167 12.54 -18.04 1.97
CA GLU A 167 11.27 -18.75 2.07
C GLU A 167 10.88 -19.45 0.76
N PHE A 168 11.14 -18.85 -0.41
CA PHE A 168 10.97 -19.53 -1.70
C PHE A 168 11.82 -20.79 -1.80
N ALA A 169 13.11 -20.72 -1.43
CA ALA A 169 14.01 -21.86 -1.48
C ALA A 169 13.53 -23.01 -0.57
N LYS A 170 13.01 -22.69 0.62
CA LYS A 170 12.43 -23.69 1.53
C LYS A 170 11.21 -24.38 0.93
N ILE A 171 10.30 -23.63 0.31
CA ILE A 171 9.12 -24.21 -0.35
C ILE A 171 9.55 -25.11 -1.52
N GLN A 172 10.47 -24.64 -2.37
CA GLN A 172 10.94 -25.38 -3.52
C GLN A 172 11.57 -26.72 -3.12
N ARG A 173 12.35 -26.73 -2.03
CA ARG A 173 12.94 -27.95 -1.48
C ARG A 173 11.86 -28.97 -1.08
N LEU A 174 10.86 -28.55 -0.32
CA LEU A 174 9.76 -29.42 0.13
C LEU A 174 8.93 -29.97 -1.05
N VAL A 175 8.70 -29.15 -2.07
CA VAL A 175 8.01 -29.57 -3.29
C VAL A 175 8.84 -30.60 -4.07
N ASN A 176 10.16 -30.45 -4.13
CA ASN A 176 11.02 -31.42 -4.80
C ASN A 176 11.11 -32.75 -4.03
N GLU A 177 11.20 -32.69 -2.70
CA GLU A 177 11.23 -33.88 -1.82
C GLU A 177 9.93 -34.69 -1.94
N SER A 178 8.76 -34.04 -1.95
CA SER A 178 7.47 -34.72 -2.17
C SER A 178 7.38 -35.41 -3.54
N LYS A 179 7.78 -34.72 -4.63
CA LYS A 179 7.81 -35.32 -5.98
C LYS A 179 8.77 -36.51 -6.09
N SER A 180 9.93 -36.44 -5.45
CA SER A 180 10.89 -37.55 -5.44
C SER A 180 10.33 -38.78 -4.73
N SER A 181 9.62 -38.57 -3.61
CA SER A 181 8.97 -39.65 -2.87
C SER A 181 7.86 -40.32 -3.68
N GLU A 182 7.02 -39.53 -4.37
CA GLU A 182 5.97 -40.04 -5.25
C GLU A 182 6.54 -40.88 -6.39
N LYS A 183 7.64 -40.42 -7.02
CA LYS A 183 8.28 -41.14 -8.12
C LYS A 183 8.88 -42.49 -7.69
N ILE A 184 9.55 -42.54 -6.53
CA ILE A 184 10.09 -43.79 -5.99
C ILE A 184 8.96 -44.80 -5.76
N LYS A 185 7.85 -44.32 -5.18
CA LYS A 185 6.68 -45.17 -4.91
C LYS A 185 6.00 -45.66 -6.20
N SER A 186 5.94 -44.84 -7.25
CA SER A 186 5.39 -45.28 -8.54
C SER A 186 6.26 -46.33 -9.22
N ASP A 187 7.59 -46.15 -9.19
CA ASP A 187 8.55 -47.06 -9.82
C ASP A 187 8.56 -48.43 -9.11
N GLU A 188 8.43 -48.45 -7.77
CA GLU A 188 8.32 -49.67 -6.97
C GLU A 188 7.00 -50.44 -7.21
N LEU A 189 5.89 -49.72 -7.42
CA LEU A 189 4.60 -50.33 -7.76
C LEU A 189 4.59 -50.95 -9.16
N LEU A 190 5.26 -50.31 -10.13
CA LEU A 190 5.39 -50.85 -11.48
C LEU A 190 6.27 -52.12 -11.48
N SER A 191 7.41 -52.10 -10.78
CA SER A 191 8.31 -53.25 -10.65
C SER A 191 7.64 -54.45 -9.97
N ASN A 192 6.77 -54.23 -8.98
CA ASN A 192 6.04 -55.33 -8.32
C ASN A 192 4.89 -55.88 -9.17
N SER A 193 4.38 -55.12 -10.14
CA SER A 193 3.34 -55.57 -11.07
C SER A 193 3.88 -56.39 -12.25
N GLU A 194 5.13 -56.16 -12.65
CA GLU A 194 5.80 -56.90 -13.73
C GLU A 194 6.39 -58.24 -13.26
N ALA A 195 6.58 -58.40 -11.95
CA ALA A 195 7.13 -59.61 -11.32
C ALA A 195 6.06 -60.66 -10.91
N ALA A 196 4.78 -60.37 -11.14
CA ALA A 196 3.63 -61.24 -10.84
C ALA A 196 2.99 -61.77 -12.14
#